data_AF-A0A925YUB0-F1
#
_entry.id   AF-A0A925YUB0-F1
#
_cell.length_a   1.000
_cell.length_b   1.000
_cell.length_c   1.000
_cell.angle_alpha   90.00
_cell.angle_beta   90.00
_cell.angle_gamma   90.00
#
_symmetry.space_group_name_H-M   'P 1'
#
loop_
_entity.id
_entity.type
_entity.pdbx_description
1 polymer ?
#
loop_
_entity_poly.entity_id
_entity_poly.type
_entity_poly.pdbx_seq_one_letter_code
_entity_poly.pdbx_strand_id
1 'polypeptide(L)'
;MRILTTLCLVLSLVASIKADDKKFLDAYNGQSTDQLIVLASSYRIDSLVLAFEQALEQKKAAGKKLSQPEIDILAIEAMEREVNNGGYRQFFTNVPGSHAAVLPAALERIGCPLAAKISSEALVSLKISGPVTAAKIEAAAAKLDATATAELGKLDGRYFQNTEPIAEKLFAYIQAKRNEIVLK
;
A
#
# COMPACT_ATOMS: atom_id res chain seq x y z
N MET A 1 11.96 -22.88 -13.14
CA MET A 1 12.90 -21.81 -12.71
C MET A 1 12.14 -20.95 -11.72
N ARG A 2 12.31 -21.20 -10.42
CA ARG A 2 11.63 -20.48 -9.33
C ARG A 2 12.49 -19.25 -9.01
N ILE A 3 11.96 -18.06 -9.27
CA ILE A 3 12.60 -16.81 -8.87
C ILE A 3 12.25 -16.62 -7.38
N LEU A 4 13.22 -16.86 -6.51
CA LEU A 4 13.20 -16.39 -5.13
C LEU A 4 13.27 -14.86 -5.20
N THR A 5 12.17 -14.18 -4.91
CA THR A 5 12.18 -12.73 -4.72
C THR A 5 12.74 -12.47 -3.32
N THR A 6 13.99 -12.05 -3.27
CA THR A 6 14.67 -11.57 -2.06
C THR A 6 13.89 -10.38 -1.50
N LEU A 7 13.40 -10.54 -0.27
CA LEU A 7 12.83 -9.49 0.56
C LEU A 7 13.95 -8.46 0.86
N CYS A 8 14.01 -7.38 0.08
CA CYS A 8 14.94 -6.29 0.34
C CYS A 8 14.30 -5.33 1.35
N LEU A 9 14.78 -5.40 2.59
CA LEU A 9 14.50 -4.47 3.66
C LEU A 9 15.14 -3.12 3.29
N VAL A 10 14.37 -2.13 2.82
CA VAL A 10 14.88 -0.77 2.62
C VAL A 10 14.71 0.00 3.93
N LEU A 11 15.74 -0.05 4.78
CA LEU A 11 15.93 0.97 5.82
C LEU A 11 16.43 2.25 5.13
N SER A 12 15.58 3.28 5.07
CA SER A 12 16.03 4.67 4.89
C SER A 12 15.93 5.39 6.23
N LEU A 13 17.09 5.74 6.79
CA LEU A 13 17.25 6.38 8.08
C LEU A 13 17.85 7.77 7.87
N VAL A 14 17.07 8.84 8.10
CA VAL A 14 17.55 10.05 8.81
C VAL A 14 16.37 10.74 9.50
N ALA A 15 16.11 10.37 10.76
CA ALA A 15 15.75 11.29 11.84
C ALA A 15 15.83 10.49 13.15
N SER A 16 16.59 11.00 14.11
CA SER A 16 16.81 10.39 15.42
C SER A 16 15.51 10.38 16.23
N ILE A 17 14.73 9.31 16.07
CA ILE A 17 13.59 8.94 16.91
C ILE A 17 14.08 7.72 17.70
N LYS A 18 13.87 7.72 19.02
CA LYS A 18 14.14 6.53 19.85
C LYS A 18 13.56 5.31 19.12
N ALA A 19 14.40 4.30 18.84
CA ALA A 19 13.91 3.05 18.27
C ALA A 19 12.75 2.58 19.14
N ASP A 20 11.56 2.45 18.56
CA ASP A 20 10.40 1.89 19.25
C ASP A 20 10.79 0.45 19.62
N ASP A 21 10.93 0.15 20.91
CA ASP A 21 11.36 -1.17 21.45
C ASP A 21 10.33 -2.28 21.16
N LYS A 22 9.28 -1.96 20.39
CA LYS A 22 8.27 -2.91 19.93
C LYS A 22 8.86 -3.93 18.96
N LYS A 23 8.33 -5.15 19.08
CA LYS A 23 8.73 -6.28 18.25
C LYS A 23 8.25 -6.09 16.81
N PHE A 24 9.00 -6.64 15.86
CA PHE A 24 8.51 -6.82 14.50
C PHE A 24 7.76 -8.16 14.43
N LEU A 25 6.60 -8.19 13.77
CA LEU A 25 5.86 -9.43 13.52
C LEU A 25 6.36 -10.05 12.21
N ASP A 26 7.11 -11.15 12.30
CA ASP A 26 7.80 -11.74 11.15
C ASP A 26 6.83 -12.21 10.04
N ALA A 27 5.67 -12.76 10.42
CA ALA A 27 4.68 -13.27 9.48
C ALA A 27 3.28 -13.37 10.09
N TYR A 28 2.27 -13.30 9.22
CA TYR A 28 0.90 -13.71 9.53
C TYR A 28 0.82 -15.23 9.71
N ASN A 29 0.31 -15.67 10.86
CA ASN A 29 0.22 -17.08 11.25
C ASN A 29 -1.23 -17.52 11.50
N GLY A 30 -2.18 -16.90 10.80
CA GLY A 30 -3.60 -17.27 10.92
C GLY A 30 -4.32 -16.59 12.07
N GLN A 31 -3.83 -15.45 12.57
CA GLN A 31 -4.56 -14.65 13.56
C GLN A 31 -5.89 -14.11 12.98
N SER A 32 -6.88 -13.87 13.83
CA SER A 32 -8.06 -13.08 13.47
C SER A 32 -7.71 -11.58 13.43
N THR A 33 -8.62 -10.77 12.86
CA THR A 33 -8.56 -9.31 12.89
C THR A 33 -8.29 -8.78 14.31
N ASP A 34 -9.07 -9.27 15.28
CA ASP A 34 -8.95 -8.83 16.68
C ASP A 34 -7.64 -9.28 17.33
N GLN A 35 -7.18 -10.48 17.01
CA GLN A 35 -5.90 -10.97 17.51
C GLN A 35 -4.74 -10.10 17.00
N LEU A 36 -4.74 -9.71 15.72
CA LEU A 36 -3.72 -8.78 15.18
C LEU A 36 -3.83 -7.40 15.82
N ILE A 37 -5.05 -6.88 16.04
CA ILE A 37 -5.24 -5.56 16.67
C ILE A 37 -4.63 -5.50 18.07
N VAL A 38 -4.81 -6.56 18.88
CA VAL A 38 -4.28 -6.62 20.25
C VAL A 38 -2.74 -6.58 20.30
N LEU A 39 -2.07 -7.05 19.24
CA LEU A 39 -0.61 -7.05 19.15
C LEU A 39 0.00 -5.64 19.10
N ALA A 40 -0.76 -4.59 18.77
CA ALA A 40 -0.25 -3.21 18.68
C ALA A 40 0.36 -2.64 19.98
N SER A 41 0.04 -3.27 21.12
CA SER A 41 0.63 -2.97 22.42
C SER A 41 2.12 -3.36 22.52
N SER A 42 2.56 -4.35 21.73
CA SER A 42 3.90 -4.95 21.82
C SER A 42 4.62 -5.11 20.49
N TYR A 43 3.92 -4.88 19.38
CA TYR A 43 4.43 -4.97 18.02
C TYR A 43 4.33 -3.63 17.29
N ARG A 44 5.29 -3.41 16.40
CA ARG A 44 5.31 -2.22 15.53
C ARG A 44 4.13 -2.25 14.57
N ILE A 45 3.52 -1.08 14.37
CA ILE A 45 2.31 -0.96 13.55
C ILE A 45 2.56 -1.34 12.09
N ASP A 46 3.70 -0.95 11.53
CA ASP A 46 4.11 -1.31 10.17
C ASP A 46 4.14 -2.83 9.94
N SER A 47 4.64 -3.60 10.92
CA SER A 47 4.62 -5.06 10.84
C SER A 47 3.21 -5.67 10.96
N LEU A 48 2.29 -4.98 11.63
CA LEU A 48 0.91 -5.43 11.77
C LEU A 48 0.10 -5.18 10.49
N VAL A 49 0.23 -4.00 9.87
CA VAL A 49 -0.43 -3.72 8.58
C VAL A 49 0.07 -4.66 7.48
N LEU A 50 1.37 -5.01 7.49
CA LEU A 50 1.93 -6.05 6.63
C LEU A 50 1.28 -7.43 6.88
N ALA A 51 1.04 -7.80 8.14
CA ALA A 51 0.33 -9.06 8.45
C ALA A 51 -1.13 -9.06 7.96
N PHE A 52 -1.80 -7.89 7.95
CA PHE A 52 -3.10 -7.74 7.32
C PHE A 52 -3.02 -7.93 5.80
N GLU A 53 -2.02 -7.34 5.11
CA GLU A 53 -1.80 -7.58 3.66
C GLU A 53 -1.64 -9.07 3.38
N GLN A 54 -0.75 -9.76 4.10
CA GLN A 54 -0.49 -11.19 3.95
C GLN A 54 -1.76 -12.04 4.11
N ALA A 55 -2.56 -11.75 5.13
CA ALA A 55 -3.82 -12.45 5.39
C ALA A 55 -4.85 -12.23 4.28
N LEU A 56 -4.97 -11.00 3.78
CA LEU A 56 -5.92 -10.64 2.74
C LEU A 56 -5.53 -11.19 1.36
N GLU A 57 -4.23 -11.25 1.04
CA GLU A 57 -3.77 -11.95 -0.16
C GLU A 57 -4.03 -13.46 -0.07
N GLN A 58 -3.89 -14.09 1.10
CA GLN A 58 -4.30 -15.50 1.29
C GLN A 58 -5.81 -15.68 1.09
N LYS A 59 -6.64 -14.79 1.66
CA LYS A 59 -8.10 -14.78 1.47
C LYS A 59 -8.49 -14.67 0.00
N LYS A 60 -7.85 -13.74 -0.73
CA LYS A 60 -8.05 -13.52 -2.17
C LYS A 60 -7.62 -14.74 -2.99
N ALA A 61 -6.47 -15.34 -2.69
CA ALA A 61 -5.99 -16.56 -3.34
C ALA A 61 -6.94 -17.75 -3.13
N ALA A 62 -7.65 -17.80 -2.00
CA ALA A 62 -8.71 -18.78 -1.74
C ALA A 62 -10.04 -18.46 -2.46
N GLY A 63 -10.09 -17.43 -3.33
CA GLY A 63 -11.27 -17.05 -4.11
C GLY A 63 -12.36 -16.33 -3.31
N LYS A 64 -12.05 -15.88 -2.09
CA LYS A 64 -13.01 -15.15 -1.25
C LYS A 64 -13.08 -13.68 -1.66
N LYS A 65 -14.28 -13.12 -1.61
CA LYS A 65 -14.52 -11.70 -1.88
C LYS A 65 -13.94 -10.84 -0.78
N LEU A 66 -13.39 -9.69 -1.17
CA LEU A 66 -12.88 -8.68 -0.25
C LEU A 66 -13.93 -7.60 -0.03
N SER A 67 -14.03 -7.09 1.20
CA SER A 67 -14.79 -5.88 1.53
C SER A 67 -14.02 -4.63 1.11
N GLN A 68 -14.67 -3.46 1.15
CA GLN A 68 -14.00 -2.21 0.76
C GLN A 68 -12.80 -1.87 1.68
N PRO A 69 -12.89 -1.96 3.02
CA PRO A 69 -11.72 -1.75 3.88
C PRO A 69 -10.56 -2.71 3.58
N GLU A 70 -10.86 -3.96 3.20
CA GLU A 70 -9.84 -4.94 2.83
C GLU A 70 -9.13 -4.59 1.51
N ILE A 71 -9.88 -4.10 0.53
CA ILE A 71 -9.32 -3.57 -0.72
C ILE A 71 -8.44 -2.35 -0.44
N ASP A 72 -8.87 -1.46 0.47
CA ASP A 72 -8.10 -0.27 0.85
C ASP A 72 -6.74 -0.64 1.44
N ILE A 73 -6.71 -1.63 2.35
CA ILE A 73 -5.47 -2.14 2.95
C ILE A 73 -4.53 -2.66 1.86
N LEU A 74 -5.02 -3.51 0.96
CA LEU A 74 -4.20 -4.07 -0.12
C LEU A 74 -3.69 -3.00 -1.10
N ALA A 75 -4.49 -1.96 -1.38
CA ALA A 75 -4.07 -0.88 -2.27
C ALA A 75 -2.97 -0.02 -1.64
N ILE A 76 -3.11 0.32 -0.35
CA ILE A 76 -2.17 1.17 0.38
C ILE A 76 -0.85 0.42 0.64
N GLU A 77 -0.89 -0.83 1.13
CA GLU A 77 0.33 -1.61 1.37
C GLU A 77 1.09 -1.92 0.07
N ALA A 78 0.37 -2.17 -1.04
CA ALA A 78 1.00 -2.31 -2.34
C ALA A 78 1.68 -1.01 -2.81
N MET A 79 1.09 0.16 -2.52
CA MET A 79 1.74 1.44 -2.79
C MET A 79 3.00 1.61 -1.95
N GLU A 80 2.91 1.43 -0.63
CA GLU A 80 4.06 1.53 0.28
C GLU A 80 5.22 0.64 -0.20
N ARG A 81 4.93 -0.62 -0.54
CA ARG A 81 5.95 -1.55 -1.01
C ARG A 81 6.56 -1.14 -2.35
N GLU A 82 5.75 -0.84 -3.36
CA GLU A 82 6.27 -0.64 -4.71
C GLU A 82 6.86 0.77 -4.91
N VAL A 83 6.28 1.80 -4.29
CA VAL A 83 6.81 3.17 -4.37
C VAL A 83 8.13 3.30 -3.61
N ASN A 84 8.26 2.71 -2.42
CA ASN A 84 9.53 2.72 -1.69
C ASN A 84 10.64 1.90 -2.39
N ASN A 85 10.27 0.88 -3.19
CA ASN A 85 11.24 0.04 -3.91
C ASN A 85 11.65 0.62 -5.28
N GLY A 86 10.75 1.31 -5.99
CA GLY A 86 11.03 1.79 -7.35
C GLY A 86 10.06 2.85 -7.88
N GLY A 87 9.36 3.55 -6.98
CA GLY A 87 8.49 4.66 -7.33
C GLY A 87 7.14 4.26 -7.94
N TYR A 88 6.34 5.27 -8.30
CA TYR A 88 5.03 5.11 -8.91
C TYR A 88 5.08 4.38 -10.26
N ARG A 89 6.20 4.46 -10.98
CA ARG A 89 6.39 3.64 -12.18
C ARG A 89 6.31 2.16 -11.82
N GLN A 90 7.06 1.73 -10.81
CA GLN A 90 7.05 0.34 -10.36
C GLN A 90 5.68 -0.05 -9.81
N PHE A 91 5.03 0.83 -9.04
CA PHE A 91 3.66 0.63 -8.56
C PHE A 91 2.70 0.32 -9.71
N PHE A 92 2.65 1.16 -10.75
CA PHE A 92 1.72 0.94 -11.87
C PHE A 92 2.04 -0.29 -12.71
N THR A 93 3.29 -0.75 -12.76
CA THR A 93 3.67 -1.95 -13.52
C THR A 93 3.46 -3.25 -12.74
N ASN A 94 3.60 -3.23 -11.41
CA ASN A 94 3.60 -4.44 -10.59
C ASN A 94 2.25 -4.69 -9.89
N VAL A 95 1.46 -3.64 -9.68
CA VAL A 95 0.21 -3.72 -8.94
C VAL A 95 -0.97 -3.80 -9.91
N PRO A 96 -2.00 -4.63 -9.63
CA PRO A 96 -3.21 -4.65 -10.44
C PRO A 96 -3.83 -3.26 -10.57
N GLY A 97 -4.30 -2.90 -11.77
CA GLY A 97 -4.88 -1.58 -12.04
C GLY A 97 -6.10 -1.27 -11.17
N SER A 98 -6.77 -2.30 -10.63
CA SER A 98 -7.88 -2.13 -9.69
C SER A 98 -7.45 -1.56 -8.34
N HIS A 99 -6.26 -1.89 -7.83
CA HIS A 99 -5.72 -1.28 -6.61
C HIS A 99 -5.26 0.15 -6.89
N ALA A 100 -4.56 0.37 -8.01
CA ALA A 100 -4.14 1.70 -8.43
C ALA A 100 -5.31 2.67 -8.60
N ALA A 101 -6.44 2.22 -9.16
CA ALA A 101 -7.63 3.04 -9.36
C ALA A 101 -8.27 3.52 -8.04
N VAL A 102 -8.23 2.72 -6.97
CA VAL A 102 -8.88 3.04 -5.69
C VAL A 102 -7.95 3.78 -4.71
N LEU A 103 -6.64 3.74 -4.96
CA LEU A 103 -5.61 4.22 -4.04
C LEU A 103 -5.84 5.67 -3.53
N PRO A 104 -6.12 6.68 -4.38
CA PRO A 104 -6.33 8.04 -3.87
C PRO A 104 -7.50 8.12 -2.88
N ALA A 105 -8.61 7.44 -3.18
CA ALA A 105 -9.78 7.44 -2.31
C ALA A 105 -9.52 6.65 -1.01
N ALA A 106 -8.70 5.60 -1.06
CA ALA A 106 -8.29 4.84 0.13
C ALA A 106 -7.41 5.70 1.06
N LEU A 107 -6.47 6.45 0.50
CA LEU A 107 -5.61 7.37 1.26
C LEU A 107 -6.42 8.52 1.91
N GLU A 108 -7.41 9.06 1.21
CA GLU A 108 -8.36 10.02 1.81
C GLU A 108 -9.13 9.41 2.98
N ARG A 109 -9.62 8.17 2.85
CA ARG A 109 -10.38 7.48 3.92
C ARG A 109 -9.58 7.29 5.19
N ILE A 110 -8.27 7.09 5.10
CA ILE A 110 -7.39 6.97 6.28
C ILE A 110 -6.91 8.33 6.80
N GLY A 111 -7.25 9.43 6.12
CA GLY A 111 -6.83 10.78 6.51
C GLY A 111 -5.38 11.11 6.14
N CYS A 112 -4.95 10.67 4.95
CA CYS A 112 -3.67 10.99 4.32
C CYS A 112 -3.87 11.77 3.01
N PRO A 113 -4.41 13.00 3.05
CA PRO A 113 -4.73 13.78 1.86
C PRO A 113 -3.50 14.18 1.02
N LEU A 114 -2.30 14.33 1.60
CA LEU A 114 -1.10 14.65 0.79
C LEU A 114 -0.69 13.45 -0.06
N ALA A 115 -0.62 12.26 0.54
CA ALA A 115 -0.39 11.01 -0.17
C ALA A 115 -1.47 10.78 -1.24
N ALA A 116 -2.74 11.01 -0.90
CA ALA A 116 -3.86 10.89 -1.83
C ALA A 116 -3.69 11.80 -3.05
N LYS A 117 -3.33 13.07 -2.82
CA LYS A 117 -3.07 14.04 -3.89
C LYS A 117 -1.91 13.61 -4.78
N ILE A 118 -0.80 13.16 -4.19
CA ILE A 118 0.37 12.68 -4.96
C ILE A 118 -0.02 11.46 -5.82
N SER A 119 -0.73 10.48 -5.24
CA SER A 119 -1.22 9.30 -5.95
C SER A 119 -2.20 9.65 -7.08
N SER A 120 -3.06 10.63 -6.86
CA SER A 120 -3.99 11.13 -7.89
C SER A 120 -3.24 11.76 -9.07
N GLU A 121 -2.24 12.60 -8.80
CA GLU A 121 -1.39 13.20 -9.82
C GLU A 121 -0.53 12.15 -10.57
N ALA A 122 -0.15 11.06 -9.89
CA ALA A 122 0.53 9.94 -10.52
C ALA A 122 -0.38 9.22 -11.53
N LEU A 123 -1.66 9.02 -11.20
CA LEU A 123 -2.66 8.48 -12.14
C LEU A 123 -2.89 9.42 -13.33
N VAL A 124 -2.92 10.74 -13.11
CA VAL A 124 -3.06 11.73 -14.19
C VAL A 124 -1.86 11.67 -15.15
N SER A 125 -0.66 11.40 -14.65
CA SER A 125 0.56 11.24 -15.48
C SER A 125 0.48 10.08 -16.47
N LEU A 126 -0.44 9.11 -16.26
CA LEU A 126 -0.72 8.04 -17.22
C LEU A 126 -1.47 8.52 -18.47
N LYS A 127 -1.97 9.77 -18.48
CA LYS A 127 -2.66 10.42 -19.62
C LYS A 127 -3.81 9.57 -20.18
N ILE A 128 -4.52 8.87 -19.30
CA ILE A 128 -5.66 8.02 -19.68
C ILE A 128 -6.81 8.91 -20.15
N SER A 129 -7.32 8.64 -21.35
CA SER A 129 -8.50 9.33 -21.88
C SER A 129 -9.81 8.68 -21.42
N GLY A 130 -10.79 9.52 -21.06
CA GLY A 130 -12.10 9.08 -20.58
C GLY A 130 -12.06 8.46 -19.18
N PRO A 131 -12.99 7.54 -18.84
CA PRO A 131 -13.03 6.94 -17.51
C PRO A 131 -11.74 6.16 -17.19
N VAL A 132 -11.20 6.41 -16.00
CA VAL A 132 -10.06 5.68 -15.44
C VAL A 132 -10.53 4.30 -14.98
N THR A 133 -10.05 3.25 -15.63
CA THR A 133 -10.40 1.85 -15.33
C THR A 133 -9.14 1.04 -15.14
N ALA A 134 -9.23 -0.08 -14.41
CA ALA A 134 -8.09 -0.96 -14.14
C ALA A 134 -7.35 -1.35 -15.44
N ALA A 135 -8.07 -1.83 -16.45
CA ALA A 135 -7.48 -2.23 -17.73
C ALA A 135 -6.78 -1.07 -18.47
N LYS A 136 -7.31 0.15 -18.38
CA LYS A 136 -6.66 1.32 -18.99
C LYS A 136 -5.42 1.76 -18.22
N ILE A 137 -5.41 1.63 -16.90
CA ILE A 137 -4.21 1.88 -16.07
C ILE A 137 -3.10 0.92 -16.48
N GLU A 138 -3.39 -0.39 -16.53
CA GLU A 138 -2.42 -1.42 -16.92
C GLU A 138 -1.90 -1.19 -18.34
N ALA A 139 -2.79 -0.88 -19.29
CA ALA A 139 -2.41 -0.59 -20.67
C ALA A 139 -1.55 0.68 -20.82
N ALA A 140 -1.80 1.71 -20.00
CA ALA A 140 -0.99 2.93 -19.98
C ALA A 140 0.37 2.69 -19.30
N ALA A 141 0.40 1.95 -18.20
CA ALA A 141 1.60 1.58 -17.47
C ALA A 141 2.60 0.80 -18.36
N ALA A 142 2.10 -0.11 -19.19
CA ALA A 142 2.91 -0.87 -20.14
C ALA A 142 3.56 -0.01 -21.26
N LYS A 143 3.13 1.25 -21.41
CA LYS A 143 3.56 2.16 -22.48
C LYS A 143 4.18 3.46 -21.94
N LEU A 144 4.60 3.48 -20.68
CA LEU A 144 5.25 4.65 -20.09
C LEU A 144 6.52 5.01 -20.87
N ASP A 145 6.54 6.23 -21.41
CA ASP A 145 7.70 6.80 -22.07
C ASP A 145 8.64 7.50 -21.07
N ALA A 146 9.75 8.03 -21.57
CA ALA A 146 10.73 8.73 -20.74
C ALA A 146 10.16 10.00 -20.09
N THR A 147 9.25 10.71 -20.77
CA THR A 147 8.63 11.92 -20.25
C THR A 147 7.68 11.58 -19.09
N ALA A 148 6.80 10.60 -19.25
CA ALA A 148 5.92 10.14 -18.20
C ALA A 148 6.71 9.59 -17.01
N THR A 149 7.79 8.84 -17.27
CA THR A 149 8.68 8.34 -16.22
C THR A 149 9.34 9.48 -15.43
N ALA A 150 9.78 10.55 -16.09
CA ALA A 150 10.37 11.71 -15.42
C ALA A 150 9.34 12.47 -14.56
N GLU A 151 8.10 12.61 -15.02
CA GLU A 151 7.03 13.21 -14.21
C GLU A 151 6.71 12.36 -12.98
N LEU A 152 6.61 11.03 -13.13
CA LEU A 152 6.44 10.13 -11.99
C LEU A 152 7.59 10.24 -11.00
N GLY A 153 8.84 10.37 -11.46
CA GLY A 153 10.00 10.57 -10.58
C GLY A 153 9.91 11.83 -9.70
N LYS A 154 9.28 12.91 -10.17
CA LYS A 154 9.02 14.10 -9.33
C LYS A 154 8.00 13.81 -8.23
N LEU A 155 7.02 12.96 -8.53
CA LEU A 155 5.99 12.53 -7.57
C LEU A 155 6.57 11.56 -6.54
N ASP A 156 7.49 10.68 -6.94
CA ASP A 156 8.26 9.84 -6.03
C ASP A 156 9.01 10.69 -5.00
N GLY A 157 9.72 11.72 -5.47
CA GLY A 157 10.42 12.66 -4.59
C GLY A 157 9.49 13.37 -3.58
N ARG A 158 8.29 13.76 -4.02
CA ARG A 158 7.26 14.33 -3.13
C ARG A 158 6.70 13.32 -2.15
N TYR A 159 6.51 12.07 -2.59
CA TYR A 159 6.07 10.99 -1.74
C TYR A 159 7.09 10.70 -0.63
N PHE A 160 8.39 10.64 -0.97
CA PHE A 160 9.45 10.43 0.03
C PHE A 160 9.62 11.59 1.02
N GLN A 161 9.15 12.79 0.66
CA GLN A 161 9.10 13.96 1.55
C GLN A 161 7.80 14.03 2.35
N ASN A 162 6.83 13.17 2.08
CA ASN A 162 5.57 13.14 2.81
C ASN A 162 5.82 12.68 4.26
N THR A 163 5.22 13.40 5.21
CA THR A 163 5.37 13.11 6.66
C THR A 163 4.09 12.57 7.28
N GLU A 164 3.06 12.30 6.47
CA GLU A 164 1.84 11.66 6.96
C GLU A 164 2.16 10.24 7.46
N PRO A 165 1.68 9.87 8.67
CA PRO A 165 1.98 8.58 9.26
C PRO A 165 1.04 7.51 8.69
N ILE A 166 1.28 7.10 7.44
CA ILE A 166 0.37 6.23 6.65
C ILE A 166 0.09 4.91 7.37
N ALA A 167 1.11 4.25 7.93
CA ALA A 167 0.94 2.98 8.64
C ALA A 167 0.05 3.12 9.88
N GLU A 168 0.26 4.15 10.70
CA GLU A 168 -0.55 4.44 11.89
C GLU A 168 -1.99 4.81 11.53
N LYS A 169 -2.16 5.59 10.47
CA LYS A 169 -3.48 6.00 9.95
C LYS A 169 -4.25 4.80 9.39
N LEU A 170 -3.58 3.94 8.62
CA LEU A 170 -4.15 2.70 8.10
C LEU A 170 -4.54 1.76 9.24
N PHE A 171 -3.70 1.63 10.26
CA PHE A 171 -4.01 0.79 11.41
C PHE A 171 -5.19 1.32 12.23
N ALA A 172 -5.27 2.63 12.45
CA ALA A 172 -6.44 3.25 13.08
C ALA A 172 -7.73 3.01 12.27
N TYR A 173 -7.63 3.07 10.93
CA TYR A 173 -8.74 2.71 10.05
C TYR A 173 -9.15 1.24 10.18
N ILE A 174 -8.18 0.31 10.21
CA ILE A 174 -8.42 -1.12 10.47
C ILE A 174 -9.16 -1.32 11.78
N GLN A 175 -8.74 -0.64 12.86
CA GLN A 175 -9.41 -0.73 14.15
C GLN A 175 -10.86 -0.23 14.10
N ALA A 176 -11.10 0.91 13.44
CA ALA A 176 -12.44 1.47 13.27
C ALA A 176 -13.34 0.58 12.39
N LYS A 177 -12.75 -0.18 11.47
CA LYS A 177 -13.43 -1.05 10.51
C LYS A 177 -13.35 -2.53 10.84
N ARG A 178 -12.92 -2.91 12.05
CA ARG A 178 -12.65 -4.31 12.43
C ARG A 178 -13.79 -5.29 12.16
N ASN A 179 -15.05 -4.85 12.27
CA ASN A 179 -16.22 -5.69 12.01
C ASN A 179 -16.50 -5.94 10.52
N GLU A 180 -15.89 -5.14 9.63
CA GLU A 180 -15.98 -5.24 8.17
C GLU A 180 -14.76 -6.00 7.57
N ILE A 181 -13.76 -6.33 8.40
CA ILE A 181 -12.51 -6.98 8.02
C ILE A 181 -12.50 -8.40 8.57
N VAL A 182 -12.55 -9.37 7.67
CA VAL A 182 -12.64 -10.80 7.99
C VAL A 182 -11.51 -11.54 7.29
N LEU A 183 -10.45 -11.86 8.03
CA LEU A 183 -9.25 -12.52 7.48
C LEU A 183 -9.43 -14.01 7.14
N LYS A 184 -10.53 -14.63 7.61
CA LYS A 184 -10.86 -16.05 7.38
C LYS A 184 -12.30 -16.23 6.93
#